data_AF-A0A2K9BHD6-F1
#
_entry.id   AF-A0A2K9BHD6-F1
#
_cell.length_a   1.000
_cell.length_b   1.000
_cell.length_c   1.000
_cell.angle_alpha   90.00
_cell.angle_beta   90.00
_cell.angle_gamma   90.00
#
_symmetry.space_group_name_H-M   'P 1'
#
loop_
_entity.id
_entity.type
_entity.pdbx_description
1 polymer ?
#
loop_
_entity_poly.entity_id
_entity_poly.type
_entity_poly.pdbx_seq_one_letter_code
_entity_poly.pdbx_strand_id
1 'polypeptide(L)'
;MSGTATRTLDNGQTLTVELTASRAWNAKLSIGVEHRTADGNTTPIPGIDLEDATAADTPLDVTLPTLPHAAAGDQYTPAVTGGDDATVTLKPTGLGDDGMRVFTGTVKATRTDGTIVTREFTIRQPFDKPSRTVDAPDAALDGLLVNGKPIQGWDPDILEYTITAGEDDKVTVSPRAKAGQTVKASDTTLTAHSTVQHWTVTGPDGGNRTYTVTLVRDHKTPTADEAFKPSDPKDTGGTREAPGPDTATLKSVG
;
A
#
# COMPACT_ATOMS: atom_id res chain seq x y z
N MET A 1 -48.50 -1.99 13.76
CA MET A 1 -49.49 -0.95 13.43
C MET A 1 -50.86 -1.61 13.39
N SER A 2 -51.88 -1.01 14.00
CA SER A 2 -53.24 -1.54 13.96
C SER A 2 -54.20 -0.51 13.37
N GLY A 3 -55.17 -0.98 12.60
CA GLY A 3 -56.21 -0.15 12.01
C GLY A 3 -57.56 -0.83 12.17
N THR A 4 -58.58 -0.05 12.48
CA THR A 4 -59.95 -0.54 12.61
C THR A 4 -60.81 0.16 11.58
N ALA A 5 -61.47 -0.60 10.73
CA ALA A 5 -62.43 -0.08 9.76
C ALA A 5 -63.81 -0.66 10.08
N THR A 6 -64.80 0.20 10.20
CA THR A 6 -66.17 -0.21 10.55
C THR A 6 -67.14 0.28 9.48
N ARG A 7 -68.04 -0.60 9.03
CA ARG A 7 -69.11 -0.25 8.09
C ARG A 7 -70.44 -0.88 8.50
N THR A 8 -71.50 -0.10 8.43
CA THR A 8 -72.87 -0.61 8.53
C THR A 8 -73.37 -1.02 7.15
N LEU A 9 -73.89 -2.24 7.06
CA LEU A 9 -74.46 -2.83 5.85
C LEU A 9 -75.94 -2.43 5.71
N ASP A 10 -76.48 -2.53 4.49
CA ASP A 10 -77.85 -2.12 4.17
C ASP A 10 -78.92 -2.92 4.95
N ASN A 11 -78.56 -4.09 5.48
CA ASN A 11 -79.41 -4.93 6.33
C ASN A 11 -79.33 -4.55 7.84
N GLY A 12 -78.64 -3.47 8.18
CA GLY A 12 -78.46 -2.97 9.55
C GLY A 12 -77.36 -3.66 10.37
N GLN A 13 -76.64 -4.65 9.80
CA GLN A 13 -75.50 -5.27 10.48
C GLN A 13 -74.25 -4.40 10.41
N THR A 14 -73.47 -4.34 11.48
CA THR A 14 -72.17 -3.67 11.49
C THR A 14 -71.06 -4.69 11.29
N LEU A 15 -70.22 -4.46 10.28
CA LEU A 15 -68.99 -5.19 10.03
C LEU A 15 -67.81 -4.36 10.55
N THR A 16 -67.04 -4.95 11.46
CA THR A 16 -65.76 -4.39 11.93
C THR A 16 -64.63 -5.27 11.39
N VAL A 17 -63.66 -4.65 10.72
CA VAL A 17 -62.43 -5.28 10.29
C VAL A 17 -61.29 -4.69 11.11
N GLU A 18 -60.64 -5.54 11.89
CA GLU A 18 -59.43 -5.19 12.64
C GLU A 18 -58.22 -5.69 11.85
N LEU A 19 -57.35 -4.76 11.45
CA LEU A 19 -56.08 -5.07 10.82
C LEU A 19 -55.00 -4.91 11.88
N THR A 20 -54.21 -5.97 12.10
CA THR A 20 -52.97 -5.89 12.87
C THR A 20 -51.82 -6.24 11.96
N ALA A 21 -50.96 -5.25 11.68
CA ALA A 21 -49.71 -5.43 10.96
C ALA A 21 -48.55 -5.52 11.95
N SER A 22 -47.86 -6.67 11.94
CA SER A 22 -46.59 -6.88 12.63
C SER A 22 -45.47 -7.08 11.61
N ARG A 23 -44.33 -6.43 11.83
CA ARG A 23 -43.07 -6.69 11.14
C ARG A 23 -42.11 -7.27 12.17
N ALA A 24 -41.40 -8.34 11.82
CA ALA A 24 -40.29 -8.81 12.62
C ALA A 24 -39.11 -7.85 12.41
N TRP A 25 -38.57 -7.29 13.49
CA TRP A 25 -37.35 -6.51 13.45
C TRP A 25 -36.14 -7.42 13.26
N ASN A 26 -35.24 -7.08 12.34
CA ASN A 26 -34.06 -7.87 12.01
C ASN A 26 -32.90 -6.97 11.59
N ALA A 27 -32.04 -6.61 12.55
CA ALA A 27 -30.82 -5.84 12.32
C ALA A 27 -29.55 -6.72 12.20
N LYS A 28 -29.70 -8.02 11.93
CA LYS A 28 -28.55 -8.90 11.66
C LYS A 28 -27.81 -8.41 10.41
N LEU A 29 -26.49 -8.46 10.44
CA LEU A 29 -25.64 -8.03 9.33
C LEU A 29 -24.33 -8.81 9.29
N SER A 30 -24.02 -9.32 8.11
CA SER A 30 -22.72 -9.92 7.80
C SER A 30 -22.11 -9.22 6.58
N ILE A 31 -20.83 -8.85 6.68
CA ILE A 31 -20.03 -8.26 5.59
C ILE A 31 -18.78 -9.12 5.43
N GLY A 32 -18.70 -9.86 4.34
CA GLY A 32 -17.52 -10.62 3.93
C GLY A 32 -16.93 -10.09 2.62
N VAL A 33 -16.02 -10.87 2.06
CA VAL A 33 -15.43 -10.64 0.74
C VAL A 33 -15.59 -11.90 -0.09
N GLU A 34 -16.13 -11.77 -1.29
CA GLU A 34 -16.10 -12.83 -2.29
C GLU A 34 -14.77 -12.74 -3.05
N HIS A 35 -13.95 -13.78 -2.91
CA HIS A 35 -12.72 -13.97 -3.65
C HIS A 35 -13.00 -14.79 -4.90
N ARG A 36 -12.67 -14.24 -6.07
CA ARG A 36 -12.83 -14.89 -7.36
C ARG A 36 -11.48 -15.06 -8.04
N THR A 37 -11.07 -16.30 -8.21
CA THR A 37 -9.85 -16.70 -8.92
C THR A 37 -9.94 -16.42 -10.41
N ALA A 38 -8.79 -16.33 -11.09
CA ALA A 38 -8.72 -16.18 -12.55
C ALA A 38 -9.50 -17.25 -13.33
N ASP A 39 -9.58 -18.49 -12.81
CA ASP A 39 -10.35 -19.60 -13.39
C ASP A 39 -11.87 -19.46 -13.19
N GLY A 40 -12.30 -18.40 -12.50
CA GLY A 40 -13.70 -18.08 -12.27
C GLY A 40 -14.30 -18.69 -11.00
N ASN A 41 -13.55 -19.51 -10.24
CA ASN A 41 -14.03 -20.08 -8.98
C ASN A 41 -14.17 -18.99 -7.91
N THR A 42 -15.30 -18.99 -7.21
CA THR A 42 -15.62 -18.05 -6.14
C THR A 42 -15.57 -18.74 -4.77
N THR A 43 -15.00 -18.05 -3.78
CA THR A 43 -14.99 -18.49 -2.38
C THR A 43 -15.31 -17.32 -1.46
N PRO A 44 -16.21 -17.50 -0.46
CA PRO A 44 -16.50 -16.46 0.51
C PRO A 44 -15.41 -16.43 1.59
N ILE A 45 -14.97 -15.23 1.94
CA ILE A 45 -14.09 -14.94 3.07
C ILE A 45 -14.93 -14.16 4.10
N PRO A 46 -15.33 -14.80 5.21
CA PRO A 46 -16.11 -14.13 6.26
C PRO A 46 -15.33 -12.97 6.88
N GLY A 47 -16.00 -11.84 7.10
CA GLY A 47 -15.42 -10.66 7.74
C GLY A 47 -16.18 -10.29 9.01
N ILE A 48 -16.98 -9.24 8.93
CA ILE A 48 -17.83 -8.76 10.02
C ILE A 48 -19.09 -9.63 10.08
N ASP A 49 -19.47 -10.09 11.27
CA ASP A 49 -20.75 -10.75 11.52
C ASP A 49 -21.37 -10.20 12.81
N LEU A 50 -22.55 -9.63 12.70
CA LEU A 50 -23.27 -8.95 13.77
C LEU A 50 -24.68 -9.53 13.85
N GLU A 51 -25.02 -10.15 14.98
CA GLU A 51 -26.42 -10.53 15.25
C GLU A 51 -27.32 -9.30 15.42
N ASP A 52 -26.75 -8.17 15.84
CA ASP A 52 -27.42 -6.87 15.94
C ASP A 52 -26.47 -5.73 15.57
N ALA A 53 -26.67 -5.13 14.40
CA ALA A 53 -25.87 -4.00 13.90
C ALA A 53 -26.08 -2.69 14.70
N THR A 54 -27.13 -2.59 15.51
CA THR A 54 -27.43 -1.41 16.34
C THR A 54 -26.70 -1.41 17.69
N ALA A 55 -26.18 -2.57 18.12
CA ALA A 55 -25.64 -2.81 19.46
C ALA A 55 -24.14 -2.61 19.61
N ALA A 56 -23.36 -2.62 18.52
CA ALA A 56 -21.92 -2.41 18.68
C ALA A 56 -21.65 -0.91 19.00
N ASP A 57 -20.53 -0.60 19.67
CA ASP A 57 -20.23 0.80 20.10
C ASP A 57 -18.97 1.41 19.45
N THR A 58 -18.23 0.64 18.63
CA THR A 58 -16.94 1.06 18.03
C THR A 58 -16.95 1.01 16.49
N PRO A 59 -16.07 1.74 15.78
CA PRO A 59 -15.85 1.51 14.36
C PRO A 59 -15.57 0.03 14.08
N LEU A 60 -16.12 -0.51 13.00
CA LEU A 60 -15.98 -1.93 12.66
C LEU A 60 -14.71 -2.10 11.82
N ASP A 61 -13.59 -2.45 12.43
CA ASP A 61 -12.31 -2.67 11.74
C ASP A 61 -11.88 -4.14 11.86
N VAL A 62 -11.74 -4.82 10.72
CA VAL A 62 -11.41 -6.24 10.63
C VAL A 62 -10.29 -6.45 9.62
N THR A 63 -9.27 -7.20 10.03
CA THR A 63 -8.26 -7.76 9.12
C THR A 63 -8.53 -9.24 8.92
N LEU A 64 -8.73 -9.64 7.65
CA LEU A 64 -8.98 -11.00 7.24
C LEU A 64 -7.69 -11.85 7.25
N PRO A 65 -7.78 -13.18 7.19
CA PRO A 65 -6.61 -14.03 7.06
C PRO A 65 -5.76 -13.66 5.85
N THR A 66 -4.44 -13.65 6.03
CA THR A 66 -3.47 -13.40 4.94
C THR A 66 -3.55 -14.51 3.90
N LEU A 67 -3.65 -14.11 2.63
CA LEU A 67 -3.63 -15.02 1.48
C LEU A 67 -2.24 -15.04 0.83
N PRO A 68 -1.87 -16.11 0.11
CA PRO A 68 -0.62 -16.15 -0.64
C PRO A 68 -0.50 -14.99 -1.64
N HIS A 69 0.71 -14.50 -1.88
CA HIS A 69 0.97 -13.40 -2.82
C HIS A 69 0.37 -13.64 -4.22
N ALA A 70 0.36 -14.90 -4.69
CA ALA A 70 -0.20 -15.27 -5.98
C ALA A 70 -1.70 -14.90 -6.13
N ALA A 71 -2.45 -14.86 -5.01
CA ALA A 71 -3.86 -14.49 -5.00
C ALA A 71 -4.07 -12.96 -5.08
N ALA A 72 -3.03 -12.13 -4.98
CA ALA A 72 -3.15 -10.67 -5.04
C ALA A 72 -3.62 -10.18 -6.43
N GLY A 73 -3.49 -11.01 -7.48
CA GLY A 73 -4.00 -10.72 -8.82
C GLY A 73 -5.48 -11.04 -9.03
N ASP A 74 -6.12 -11.72 -8.09
CA ASP A 74 -7.52 -12.15 -8.19
C ASP A 74 -8.51 -11.00 -7.93
N GLN A 75 -9.79 -11.26 -8.24
CA GLN A 75 -10.87 -10.31 -7.98
C GLN A 75 -11.42 -10.48 -6.56
N TYR A 76 -11.69 -9.37 -5.89
CA TYR A 76 -12.27 -9.32 -4.56
C TYR A 76 -13.43 -8.34 -4.52
N THR A 77 -14.61 -8.81 -4.14
CA THR A 77 -15.84 -8.01 -4.12
C THR A 77 -16.49 -8.12 -2.74
N PRO A 78 -16.93 -7.02 -2.11
CA PRO A 78 -17.67 -7.10 -0.86
C PRO A 78 -18.95 -7.94 -1.01
N ALA A 79 -19.17 -8.87 -0.09
CA ALA A 79 -20.39 -9.67 0.00
C ALA A 79 -21.17 -9.27 1.26
N VAL A 80 -22.35 -8.69 1.08
CA VAL A 80 -23.18 -8.19 2.19
C VAL A 80 -24.44 -9.02 2.28
N THR A 81 -24.73 -9.53 3.47
CA THR A 81 -26.01 -10.16 3.80
C THR A 81 -26.57 -9.44 5.04
N GLY A 82 -27.77 -8.89 4.93
CA GLY A 82 -28.39 -8.13 6.02
C GLY A 82 -29.87 -8.45 6.18
N GLY A 83 -30.37 -8.28 7.41
CA GLY A 83 -31.79 -8.22 7.69
C GLY A 83 -32.42 -6.90 7.25
N ASP A 84 -33.75 -6.83 7.27
CA ASP A 84 -34.52 -5.70 6.73
C ASP A 84 -34.26 -4.36 7.44
N ASP A 85 -33.63 -4.36 8.61
CA ASP A 85 -33.34 -3.19 9.43
C ASP A 85 -31.86 -2.78 9.41
N ALA A 86 -31.03 -3.40 8.57
CA ALA A 86 -29.63 -3.05 8.38
C ALA A 86 -29.26 -2.94 6.89
N THR A 87 -28.59 -1.86 6.51
CA THR A 87 -28.10 -1.64 5.15
C THR A 87 -26.63 -1.22 5.14
N VAL A 88 -25.97 -1.45 4.01
CA VAL A 88 -24.56 -1.10 3.81
C VAL A 88 -24.41 -0.24 2.58
N THR A 89 -23.66 0.85 2.72
CA THR A 89 -23.21 1.68 1.60
C THR A 89 -21.71 1.52 1.44
N LEU A 90 -21.29 0.95 0.32
CA LEU A 90 -19.87 0.74 0.01
C LEU A 90 -19.24 2.01 -0.57
N LYS A 91 -18.01 2.32 -0.14
CA LYS A 91 -17.12 3.28 -0.83
C LYS A 91 -16.31 2.51 -1.90
N PRO A 92 -15.67 3.22 -2.86
CA PRO A 92 -14.76 2.57 -3.80
C PRO A 92 -13.67 1.77 -3.09
N THR A 93 -13.40 0.55 -3.58
CA THR A 93 -12.34 -0.31 -3.05
C THR A 93 -10.98 0.37 -3.19
N GLY A 94 -10.21 0.37 -2.10
CA GLY A 94 -8.86 0.92 -2.06
C GLY A 94 -7.79 -0.16 -2.06
N LEU A 95 -6.55 0.28 -2.23
CA LEU A 95 -5.34 -0.51 -2.01
C LEU A 95 -4.61 0.04 -0.79
N GLY A 96 -4.11 -0.86 0.05
CA GLY A 96 -3.16 -0.55 1.12
C GLY A 96 -1.76 -1.07 0.77
N ASP A 97 -0.91 -1.15 1.78
CA ASP A 97 0.46 -1.66 1.66
C ASP A 97 0.50 -3.10 1.14
N ASP A 98 1.60 -3.46 0.47
CA ASP A 98 1.84 -4.80 -0.07
C ASP A 98 0.68 -5.34 -0.95
N GLY A 99 -0.09 -4.44 -1.60
CA GLY A 99 -1.21 -4.80 -2.47
C GLY A 99 -2.49 -5.21 -1.74
N MET A 100 -2.55 -5.06 -0.41
CA MET A 100 -3.72 -5.34 0.43
C MET A 100 -4.99 -4.69 -0.13
N ARG A 101 -6.10 -5.42 -0.23
CA ARG A 101 -7.39 -4.83 -0.58
C ARG A 101 -8.04 -4.23 0.65
N VAL A 102 -8.56 -3.01 0.51
CA VAL A 102 -9.20 -2.27 1.59
C VAL A 102 -10.64 -1.93 1.18
N PHE A 103 -11.61 -2.50 1.88
CA PHE A 103 -13.03 -2.25 1.68
C PHE A 103 -13.53 -1.36 2.81
N THR A 104 -14.13 -0.23 2.45
CA THR A 104 -14.70 0.70 3.43
C THR A 104 -16.12 1.06 3.05
N GLY A 105 -16.87 1.54 4.02
CA GLY A 105 -18.23 1.97 3.80
C GLY A 105 -18.92 2.34 5.09
N THR A 106 -20.24 2.48 5.01
CA THR A 106 -21.08 2.75 6.17
C THR A 106 -22.13 1.68 6.36
N VAL A 107 -22.32 1.24 7.59
CA VAL A 107 -23.46 0.47 8.05
C VAL A 107 -24.50 1.45 8.58
N LYS A 108 -25.75 1.27 8.15
CA LYS A 108 -26.91 1.98 8.69
C LYS A 108 -27.88 0.95 9.26
N ALA A 109 -28.21 1.05 10.54
CA ALA A 109 -29.15 0.14 11.19
C ALA A 109 -30.23 0.92 11.95
N THR A 110 -31.47 0.43 11.92
CA THR A 110 -32.62 1.06 12.58
C THR A 110 -32.96 0.28 13.85
N ARG A 111 -33.01 0.96 14.99
CA ARG A 111 -33.46 0.39 16.27
C ARG A 111 -34.98 0.21 16.29
N THR A 112 -35.47 -0.56 17.25
CA THR A 112 -36.91 -0.82 17.43
C THR A 112 -37.73 0.44 17.73
N ASP A 113 -37.11 1.49 18.27
CA ASP A 113 -37.71 2.81 18.52
C ASP A 113 -37.71 3.72 17.28
N GLY A 114 -37.17 3.26 16.14
CA GLY A 114 -37.01 4.03 14.91
C GLY A 114 -35.74 4.87 14.82
N THR A 115 -34.91 4.88 15.88
CA THR A 115 -33.63 5.60 15.87
C THR A 115 -32.63 4.94 14.92
N ILE A 116 -31.93 5.75 14.12
CA ILE A 116 -30.92 5.27 13.16
C ILE A 116 -29.52 5.35 13.76
N VAL A 117 -28.76 4.27 13.61
CA VAL A 117 -27.33 4.20 13.91
C VAL A 117 -26.56 4.12 12.60
N THR A 118 -25.57 4.99 12.41
CA THR A 118 -24.68 4.98 11.24
C THR A 118 -23.24 4.83 11.68
N ARG A 119 -22.48 3.96 11.01
CA ARG A 119 -21.13 3.58 11.42
C ARG A 119 -20.23 3.33 10.25
N GLU A 120 -18.97 3.70 10.36
CA GLU A 120 -17.98 3.30 9.38
C GLU A 120 -17.46 1.89 9.66
N PHE A 121 -17.15 1.18 8.58
CA PHE A 121 -16.43 -0.08 8.64
C PHE A 121 -15.20 -0.06 7.72
N THR A 122 -14.21 -0.85 8.09
CA THR A 122 -13.03 -1.17 7.29
C THR A 122 -12.78 -2.67 7.35
N ILE A 123 -12.64 -3.30 6.18
CA ILE A 123 -12.19 -4.69 6.04
C ILE A 123 -10.92 -4.69 5.22
N ARG A 124 -9.90 -5.38 5.71
CA ARG A 124 -8.58 -5.52 5.08
C ARG A 124 -8.36 -6.96 4.67
N GLN A 125 -8.10 -7.20 3.38
CA GLN A 125 -7.64 -8.50 2.86
C GLN A 125 -6.14 -8.42 2.57
N PRO A 126 -5.28 -8.88 3.48
CA PRO A 126 -3.83 -8.86 3.28
C PRO A 126 -3.37 -10.01 2.39
N PHE A 127 -2.17 -9.82 1.82
CA PHE A 127 -1.44 -10.82 1.04
C PHE A 127 -0.04 -10.98 1.59
N ASP A 128 0.54 -12.17 1.43
CA ASP A 128 1.96 -12.36 1.63
C ASP A 128 2.75 -11.45 0.68
N LYS A 129 3.92 -11.02 1.14
CA LYS A 129 4.85 -10.26 0.29
C LYS A 129 5.29 -11.11 -0.89
N PRO A 130 5.55 -10.50 -2.06
CA PRO A 130 6.16 -11.22 -3.17
C PRO A 130 7.45 -11.88 -2.69
N SER A 131 7.60 -13.18 -2.98
CA SER A 131 8.89 -13.83 -2.86
C SER A 131 9.84 -13.13 -3.83
N ARG A 132 11.00 -12.68 -3.34
CA ARG A 132 12.05 -12.18 -4.22
C ARG A 132 12.60 -13.36 -5.02
N THR A 133 12.72 -13.21 -6.33
CA THR A 133 13.52 -14.13 -7.13
C THR A 133 14.98 -13.78 -6.89
N VAL A 134 15.71 -14.74 -6.37
CA VAL A 134 17.06 -14.57 -5.83
C VAL A 134 18.01 -15.29 -6.78
N ASP A 135 18.68 -14.54 -7.66
CA ASP A 135 19.64 -15.10 -8.60
C ASP A 135 20.92 -15.53 -7.87
N ALA A 136 21.39 -16.76 -8.09
CA ALA A 136 22.61 -17.31 -7.44
C ALA A 136 22.63 -17.12 -5.90
N PRO A 137 21.70 -17.73 -5.13
CA PRO A 137 21.61 -17.57 -3.68
C PRO A 137 22.90 -17.99 -2.94
N ASP A 138 23.62 -18.96 -3.48
CA ASP A 138 24.88 -19.47 -2.93
C ASP A 138 26.05 -18.48 -3.09
N ALA A 139 25.90 -17.46 -3.93
CA ALA A 139 26.83 -16.34 -4.08
C ALA A 139 26.46 -15.13 -3.20
N ALA A 140 25.42 -15.22 -2.36
CA ALA A 140 24.99 -14.12 -1.51
C ALA A 140 25.89 -13.95 -0.26
N LEU A 141 26.43 -12.76 -0.04
CA LEU A 141 27.29 -12.45 1.12
C LEU A 141 26.56 -12.67 2.45
N ASP A 142 27.31 -13.01 3.49
CA ASP A 142 26.82 -13.13 4.87
C ASP A 142 26.66 -11.74 5.54
N GLY A 143 27.33 -10.72 4.99
CA GLY A 143 27.30 -9.37 5.52
C GLY A 143 28.19 -8.39 4.78
N LEU A 144 27.99 -7.12 5.07
CA LEU A 144 28.91 -6.03 4.78
C LEU A 144 29.35 -5.40 6.10
N LEU A 145 30.66 -5.20 6.24
CA LEU A 145 31.28 -4.70 7.45
C LEU A 145 31.81 -3.28 7.20
N VAL A 146 31.44 -2.34 8.06
CA VAL A 146 32.03 -1.00 8.14
C VAL A 146 32.89 -0.93 9.39
N ASN A 147 34.19 -0.65 9.23
CA ASN A 147 35.17 -0.64 10.32
C ASN A 147 35.15 -1.93 11.16
N GLY A 148 35.00 -3.08 10.48
CA GLY A 148 34.94 -4.40 11.10
C GLY A 148 33.61 -4.75 11.78
N LYS A 149 32.60 -3.87 11.73
CA LYS A 149 31.28 -4.10 12.34
C LYS A 149 30.21 -4.32 11.27
N PRO A 150 29.28 -5.27 11.44
CA PRO A 150 28.14 -5.43 10.54
C PRO A 150 27.32 -4.15 10.44
N ILE A 151 26.87 -3.82 9.23
CA ILE A 151 25.93 -2.72 9.04
C ILE A 151 24.52 -3.10 9.53
N GLN A 152 23.77 -2.11 9.99
CA GLN A 152 22.34 -2.28 10.28
C GLN A 152 21.55 -2.36 8.97
N GLY A 153 20.56 -3.26 8.92
CA GLY A 153 19.70 -3.39 7.74
C GLY A 153 20.35 -4.11 6.56
N TRP A 154 21.41 -4.90 6.80
CA TRP A 154 21.99 -5.78 5.78
C TRP A 154 20.93 -6.72 5.19
N ASP A 155 20.85 -6.72 3.86
CA ASP A 155 19.97 -7.55 3.06
C ASP A 155 20.78 -8.19 1.92
N PRO A 156 21.00 -9.52 1.92
CA PRO A 156 21.88 -10.17 0.95
C PRO A 156 21.42 -10.05 -0.50
N ASP A 157 20.16 -9.67 -0.74
CA ASP A 157 19.58 -9.49 -2.07
C ASP A 157 19.60 -8.03 -2.57
N ILE A 158 19.96 -7.07 -1.72
CA ILE A 158 20.31 -5.73 -2.16
C ILE A 158 21.75 -5.78 -2.67
N LEU A 159 21.95 -5.43 -3.93
CA LEU A 159 23.28 -5.46 -4.56
C LEU A 159 23.97 -4.10 -4.55
N GLU A 160 23.27 -3.03 -4.19
CA GLU A 160 23.81 -1.67 -4.17
C GLU A 160 23.74 -1.09 -2.76
N TYR A 161 24.90 -0.71 -2.21
CA TYR A 161 25.01 -0.16 -0.87
C TYR A 161 25.71 1.19 -0.89
N THR A 162 25.08 2.18 -0.26
CA THR A 162 25.69 3.49 -0.01
C THR A 162 26.04 3.64 1.46
N ILE A 163 27.32 3.86 1.75
CA ILE A 163 27.85 4.14 3.08
C ILE A 163 28.18 5.63 3.13
N THR A 164 27.70 6.34 4.15
CA THR A 164 28.07 7.74 4.38
C THR A 164 29.13 7.83 5.48
N ALA A 165 30.02 8.80 5.34
CA ALA A 165 31.11 9.06 6.29
C ALA A 165 31.40 10.55 6.38
N GLY A 166 31.91 11.02 7.52
CA GLY A 166 32.41 12.39 7.63
C GLY A 166 33.57 12.64 6.68
N GLU A 167 33.81 13.92 6.37
CA GLU A 167 34.85 14.41 5.45
C GLU A 167 36.20 13.68 5.67
N ASP A 168 36.67 13.67 6.93
CA ASP A 168 37.96 13.12 7.34
C ASP A 168 37.89 11.71 7.97
N ASP A 169 36.71 11.07 7.98
CA ASP A 169 36.54 9.79 8.68
C ASP A 169 37.33 8.67 7.99
N LYS A 170 38.12 7.94 8.77
CA LYS A 170 38.78 6.72 8.27
C LYS A 170 37.77 5.58 8.27
N VAL A 171 37.32 5.21 7.07
CA VAL A 171 36.32 4.16 6.87
C VAL A 171 36.92 3.04 6.04
N THR A 172 36.82 1.82 6.54
CA THR A 172 37.11 0.58 5.82
C THR A 172 35.80 -0.16 5.60
N VAL A 173 35.49 -0.51 4.36
CA VAL A 173 34.31 -1.31 4.01
C VAL A 173 34.79 -2.65 3.46
N SER A 174 34.25 -3.74 3.98
CA SER A 174 34.70 -5.09 3.59
C SER A 174 33.54 -6.09 3.52
N PRO A 175 33.59 -7.06 2.60
CA PRO A 175 32.59 -8.12 2.50
C PRO A 175 32.81 -9.18 3.58
N ARG A 176 31.73 -9.80 4.05
CA ARG A 176 31.76 -11.01 4.87
C ARG A 176 31.25 -12.18 4.02
N ALA A 177 32.18 -13.00 3.54
CA ALA A 177 31.88 -14.17 2.73
C ALA A 177 31.43 -15.36 3.59
N LYS A 178 30.56 -16.21 3.04
CA LYS A 178 30.21 -17.52 3.60
C LYS A 178 31.30 -18.54 3.25
N ALA A 179 31.28 -19.68 3.95
CA ALA A 179 32.17 -20.80 3.63
C ALA A 179 31.97 -21.25 2.17
N GLY A 180 33.07 -21.46 1.45
CA GLY A 180 33.05 -21.89 0.04
C GLY A 180 32.82 -20.77 -0.97
N GLN A 181 32.60 -19.53 -0.54
CA GLN A 181 32.52 -18.38 -1.45
C GLN A 181 33.90 -17.78 -1.72
N THR A 182 34.07 -17.24 -2.92
CA THR A 182 35.21 -16.39 -3.26
C THR A 182 34.72 -14.99 -3.59
N VAL A 183 35.42 -13.97 -3.09
CA VAL A 183 35.09 -12.56 -3.39
C VAL A 183 36.26 -11.93 -4.14
N LYS A 184 35.97 -11.35 -5.30
CA LYS A 184 36.92 -10.58 -6.10
C LYS A 184 36.49 -9.12 -6.13
N ALA A 185 37.33 -8.25 -5.60
CA ALA A 185 37.12 -6.81 -5.68
C ALA A 185 37.63 -6.28 -7.03
N SER A 186 36.87 -5.37 -7.64
CA SER A 186 37.32 -4.57 -8.76
C SER A 186 38.28 -3.48 -8.29
N ASP A 187 38.91 -2.81 -9.26
CA ASP A 187 39.52 -1.51 -9.01
C ASP A 187 38.49 -0.53 -8.46
N THR A 188 38.96 0.38 -7.64
CA THR A 188 38.16 1.42 -7.02
C THR A 188 38.06 2.63 -7.93
N THR A 189 36.84 3.10 -8.17
CA THR A 189 36.60 4.37 -8.88
C THR A 189 36.44 5.49 -7.84
N LEU A 190 37.30 6.50 -7.92
CA LEU A 190 37.21 7.70 -7.10
C LEU A 190 36.55 8.82 -7.90
N THR A 191 35.51 9.43 -7.34
CA THR A 191 34.97 10.72 -7.79
C THR A 191 35.32 11.79 -6.75
N ALA A 192 34.86 13.04 -6.94
CA ALA A 192 35.22 14.16 -6.07
C ALA A 192 34.99 13.88 -4.56
N HIS A 193 33.85 13.28 -4.20
CA HIS A 193 33.50 12.97 -2.81
C HIS A 193 32.91 11.56 -2.62
N SER A 194 33.03 10.68 -3.62
CA SER A 194 32.60 9.29 -3.48
C SER A 194 33.62 8.30 -3.99
N THR A 195 33.61 7.11 -3.40
CA THR A 195 34.46 5.98 -3.75
C THR A 195 33.56 4.79 -4.05
N VAL A 196 33.61 4.27 -5.28
CA VAL A 196 32.79 3.14 -5.73
C VAL A 196 33.68 1.92 -5.94
N GLN A 197 33.27 0.76 -5.42
CA GLN A 197 33.93 -0.51 -5.70
C GLN A 197 32.89 -1.60 -5.97
N HIS A 198 33.20 -2.48 -6.91
CA HIS A 198 32.36 -3.64 -7.21
C HIS A 198 33.01 -4.89 -6.62
N TRP A 199 32.23 -5.74 -5.97
CA TRP A 199 32.64 -7.02 -5.44
C TRP A 199 31.88 -8.14 -6.13
N THR A 200 32.56 -8.89 -6.99
CA THR A 200 32.00 -10.09 -7.60
C THR A 200 32.22 -11.27 -6.66
N VAL A 201 31.13 -11.86 -6.20
CA VAL A 201 31.08 -13.02 -5.31
C VAL A 201 30.70 -14.23 -6.14
N THR A 202 31.46 -15.31 -6.00
CA THR A 202 31.17 -16.59 -6.65
C THR A 202 30.84 -17.61 -5.58
N GLY A 203 29.68 -18.25 -5.74
CA GLY A 203 29.21 -19.34 -4.89
C GLY A 203 29.88 -20.67 -5.22
N PRO A 204 29.77 -21.67 -4.32
CA PRO A 204 30.27 -23.03 -4.57
C PRO A 204 29.62 -23.72 -5.79
N ASP A 205 28.42 -23.30 -6.19
CA ASP A 205 27.70 -23.76 -7.38
C ASP A 205 28.20 -23.10 -8.68
N GLY A 206 29.13 -22.15 -8.60
CA GLY A 206 29.63 -21.36 -9.72
C GLY A 206 28.74 -20.17 -10.10
N GLY A 207 27.60 -19.98 -9.41
CA GLY A 207 26.77 -18.79 -9.54
C GLY A 207 27.52 -17.54 -9.09
N ASN A 208 27.16 -16.38 -9.64
CA ASN A 208 27.81 -15.12 -9.28
C ASN A 208 26.81 -14.01 -8.93
N ARG A 209 27.24 -13.13 -8.03
CA ARG A 209 26.58 -11.86 -7.69
C ARG A 209 27.61 -10.76 -7.69
N THR A 210 27.23 -9.56 -8.11
CA THR A 210 28.11 -8.39 -8.01
C THR A 210 27.46 -7.36 -7.09
N TYR A 211 28.15 -7.03 -6.01
CA TYR A 211 27.75 -5.97 -5.08
C TYR A 211 28.48 -4.68 -5.45
N THR A 212 27.74 -3.59 -5.60
CA THR A 212 28.27 -2.23 -5.78
C THR A 212 28.23 -1.52 -4.44
N VAL A 213 29.40 -1.09 -3.97
CA VAL A 213 29.54 -0.37 -2.71
C VAL A 213 30.05 1.03 -2.99
N THR A 214 29.25 2.02 -2.60
CA THR A 214 29.56 3.44 -2.74
C THR A 214 29.79 4.03 -1.36
N LEU A 215 30.99 4.52 -1.09
CA LEU A 215 31.29 5.34 0.08
C LEU A 215 31.17 6.81 -0.32
N VAL A 216 30.20 7.54 0.22
CA VAL A 216 30.03 8.99 0.05
C VAL A 216 30.58 9.69 1.28
N ARG A 217 31.40 10.73 1.06
CA ARG A 217 31.94 11.56 2.12
C ARG A 217 31.20 12.90 2.17
N ASP A 218 30.91 13.33 3.39
CA ASP A 218 30.44 14.68 3.64
C ASP A 218 31.45 15.68 3.08
N HIS A 219 30.94 16.73 2.47
CA HIS A 219 31.76 17.76 1.86
C HIS A 219 31.08 19.13 2.03
N LYS A 220 31.90 20.16 2.23
CA LYS A 220 31.42 21.54 2.39
C LYS A 220 31.28 22.29 1.08
N THR A 221 32.00 21.84 0.05
CA THR A 221 32.00 22.44 -1.27
C THR A 221 31.17 21.54 -2.19
N PRO A 222 30.00 21.98 -2.67
CA PRO A 222 29.19 21.16 -3.57
C PRO A 222 29.99 20.82 -4.84
N THR A 223 29.84 19.60 -5.32
CA THR A 223 30.36 19.17 -6.63
C THR A 223 29.73 19.99 -7.75
N ALA A 224 30.34 19.95 -8.94
CA ALA A 224 29.78 20.63 -10.12
C ALA A 224 28.33 20.21 -10.41
N ASP A 225 28.01 18.92 -10.19
CA ASP A 225 26.67 18.37 -10.39
C ASP A 225 25.68 18.88 -9.31
N GLU A 226 26.11 18.99 -8.05
CA GLU A 226 25.29 19.53 -6.95
C GLU A 226 25.11 21.05 -7.03
N ALA A 227 26.11 21.76 -7.55
CA ALA A 227 26.05 23.19 -7.81
C ALA A 227 25.28 23.52 -9.09
N PHE A 228 24.99 22.53 -9.95
CA PHE A 228 24.28 22.73 -11.20
C PHE A 228 22.80 23.08 -10.94
N LYS A 229 22.49 24.36 -11.08
CA LYS A 229 21.12 24.89 -11.07
C LYS A 229 20.82 25.45 -12.45
N PRO A 230 20.27 24.65 -13.39
CA PRO A 230 19.90 25.17 -14.68
C PRO A 230 18.86 26.26 -14.49
N SER A 231 19.01 27.37 -15.21
CA SER A 231 17.97 28.40 -15.25
C SER A 231 16.65 27.79 -15.72
N ASP A 232 15.54 28.36 -15.26
CA ASP A 232 14.21 27.98 -15.76
C ASP A 232 14.23 27.88 -17.29
N PRO A 233 13.56 26.86 -17.86
CA PRO A 233 13.41 26.77 -19.31
C PRO A 233 12.97 28.12 -19.86
N LYS A 234 13.70 28.66 -20.83
CA LYS A 234 13.19 29.80 -21.60
C LYS A 234 11.85 29.38 -22.14
N ASP A 235 10.82 30.18 -21.89
CA ASP A 235 9.45 29.93 -22.33
C ASP A 235 9.41 29.65 -23.84
N THR A 236 9.42 28.36 -24.20
CA THR A 236 9.22 27.87 -25.56
C THR A 236 7.73 27.76 -25.92
N GLY A 237 6.82 28.06 -24.97
CA GLY A 237 5.37 28.01 -25.11
C GLY A 237 4.71 29.38 -25.38
N GLY A 238 5.45 30.48 -25.34
CA GLY A 238 4.98 31.82 -25.73
C GLY A 238 3.96 32.45 -24.78
N THR A 239 3.97 32.10 -23.50
CA THR A 239 3.06 32.65 -22.47
C THR A 239 3.58 33.90 -21.77
N ARG A 240 4.87 34.21 -21.90
CA ARG A 240 5.47 35.47 -21.45
C ARG A 240 5.39 36.49 -22.59
N GLU A 241 4.83 37.67 -22.29
CA GLU A 241 4.75 38.78 -23.25
C GLU A 241 6.14 39.09 -23.80
N ALA A 242 6.27 39.11 -25.13
CA ALA A 242 7.51 39.44 -25.80
C ALA A 242 7.95 40.84 -25.34
N PRO A 243 9.26 41.06 -25.07
CA PRO A 243 9.74 42.41 -24.81
C PRO A 243 9.27 43.34 -25.93
N GLY A 244 8.59 44.43 -25.56
CA GLY A 244 8.18 45.47 -26.49
C GLY A 244 9.38 46.02 -27.28
N PRO A 245 9.13 46.65 -28.45
CA PRO A 245 10.15 47.08 -29.43
C PRO A 245 11.22 48.05 -28.91
N ASP A 246 11.13 48.48 -27.65
CA ASP A 246 11.90 49.53 -27.02
C ASP A 246 13.29 49.09 -26.52
N THR A 247 13.61 47.79 -26.56
CA THR A 247 14.90 47.25 -26.04
C THR A 247 15.84 46.69 -27.11
N ALA A 248 15.66 47.07 -28.37
CA ALA A 248 16.66 46.86 -29.41
C ALA A 248 17.80 47.91 -29.34
N THR A 249 18.56 47.95 -28.24
CA THR A 249 19.88 48.58 -28.26
C THR A 249 20.96 47.50 -28.40
N LEU A 250 21.30 47.21 -29.65
CA LEU A 250 22.53 46.51 -30.02
C LEU A 250 23.73 47.30 -29.48
N LYS A 251 24.39 46.80 -28.43
CA LYS A 251 25.79 47.15 -28.13
C LYS A 251 26.68 46.08 -28.76
N SER A 252 27.25 46.43 -29.92
CA SER A 252 28.43 45.73 -30.47
C SER A 252 29.67 46.27 -29.75
N VAL A 253 30.46 45.38 -29.17
CA VAL A 253 31.85 45.66 -28.78
C VAL A 253 32.73 44.73 -29.60
N GLY A 254 33.62 45.33 -30.40
CA GLY A 254 34.78 44.66 -30.98
C GLY A 254 35.98 44.75 -30.05
#